data_AF-A0A2J8NSM2-F1
#
_entry.id   AF-A0A2J8NSM2-F1
#
_cell.length_a   1.000
_cell.length_b   1.000
_cell.length_c   1.000
_cell.angle_alpha   90.00
_cell.angle_beta   90.00
_cell.angle_gamma   90.00
#
_symmetry.space_group_name_H-M   'P 1'
#
loop_
_entity.id
_entity.type
_entity.pdbx_description
1 polymer ?
#
loop_
_entity_poly.entity_id
_entity_poly.type
_entity_poly.pdbx_seq_one_letter_code
_entity_poly.pdbx_strand_id
1 'polypeptide(L)' 'MSDGDYDYLIKFLALGDSGVGKTSVLYQYTDGKFNSKFITTVGIDFREKRVVYRANGPDGAIGRGQRIHLQ' A
#
# COMPACT_ATOMS: atom_id res chain seq x y z
N MET A 1 -21.19 -7.16 -4.15
CA MET A 1 -20.68 -6.06 -3.31
C MET A 1 -20.05 -5.09 -4.28
N SER A 2 -20.63 -3.90 -4.42
CA SER A 2 -20.43 -3.00 -5.55
C SER A 2 -18.98 -2.56 -5.74
N ASP A 3 -18.49 -2.68 -6.98
CA ASP A 3 -17.18 -2.26 -7.54
C ASP A 3 -16.87 -0.74 -7.42
N GLY A 4 -17.47 -0.01 -6.46
CA GLY A 4 -17.57 1.46 -6.45
C GLY A 4 -16.79 2.21 -5.36
N ASP A 5 -15.99 1.53 -4.55
CA ASP A 5 -15.35 2.16 -3.36
C ASP A 5 -14.05 2.91 -3.66
N TYR A 6 -13.43 2.71 -4.82
CA TYR A 6 -12.19 3.36 -5.23
C TYR A 6 -12.25 3.81 -6.70
N ASP A 7 -11.50 4.87 -7.01
CA ASP A 7 -11.37 5.40 -8.37
C ASP A 7 -10.23 4.68 -9.12
N TYR A 8 -9.22 4.20 -8.41
CA TYR A 8 -8.06 3.49 -8.97
C TYR A 8 -7.64 2.29 -8.12
N LEU A 9 -7.26 1.19 -8.77
CA LEU A 9 -6.57 0.05 -8.17
C LEU A 9 -5.12 0.05 -8.63
N ILE A 10 -4.18 0.05 -7.69
CA ILE A 10 -2.73 -0.01 -7.97
C ILE A 10 -2.16 -1.25 -7.29
N LYS A 11 -1.41 -2.05 -8.07
CA LYS A 11 -0.76 -3.28 -7.60
C LYS A 11 0.75 -3.08 -7.49
N PHE A 12 1.31 -3.35 -6.31
CA PHE A 12 2.74 -3.29 -6.05
C PHE A 12 3.31 -4.67 -5.72
N LEU A 13 4.57 -4.89 -6.08
CA LEU A 13 5.29 -6.12 -5.77
C LEU A 13 6.61 -5.77 -5.08
N ALA A 14 6.77 -6.21 -3.83
CA ALA A 14 8.01 -6.08 -3.10
C ALA A 14 8.90 -7.30 -3.37
N LEU A 15 10.09 -7.06 -3.95
CA LEU A 15 11.08 -8.08 -4.29
C LEU A 15 12.40 -7.85 -3.52
N GLY A 16 13.18 -8.92 -3.35
CA GLY A 16 14.46 -8.89 -2.66
C GLY A 16 14.73 -10.19 -1.89
N ASP A 17 15.92 -10.30 -1.29
CA ASP A 17 16.36 -11.51 -0.59
C ASP A 17 15.52 -11.82 0.65
N SER A 18 15.64 -13.05 1.14
CA SER A 18 15.01 -13.44 2.41
C SER A 18 15.57 -12.61 3.57
N GLY A 19 14.72 -12.20 4.51
CA GLY A 19 15.16 -11.45 5.70
C GLY A 19 15.38 -9.94 5.51
N VAL A 20 15.35 -9.39 4.30
CA VAL A 20 15.58 -7.94 4.06
C VAL A 20 14.47 -7.00 4.55
N GLY A 21 13.37 -7.55 5.10
CA GLY A 21 12.31 -6.76 5.72
C GLY A 21 11.14 -6.36 4.83
N LYS A 22 10.96 -6.99 3.65
CA LYS A 22 9.83 -6.71 2.72
C LYS A 22 8.47 -6.74 3.44
N THR A 23 8.21 -7.80 4.18
CA THR A 23 6.98 -8.00 4.97
C THR A 23 6.83 -6.94 6.05
N SER A 24 7.93 -6.58 6.73
CA SER A 24 7.93 -5.55 7.77
C SER A 24 7.58 -4.17 7.21
N VAL A 25 8.09 -3.81 6.03
CA VAL A 25 7.75 -2.56 5.34
C VAL A 25 6.28 -2.53 4.95
N LEU A 26 5.75 -3.61 4.36
CA LEU A 26 4.33 -3.70 3.99
C LEU A 26 3.43 -3.60 5.23
N TYR A 27 3.74 -4.32 6.32
CA TYR A 27 3.01 -4.25 7.58
C TYR A 27 3.05 -2.85 8.21
N GLN A 28 4.21 -2.21 8.21
CA GLN A 28 4.36 -0.85 8.75
C GLN A 28 3.55 0.14 7.92
N TYR A 29 3.52 -0.02 6.60
CA TYR A 29 2.76 0.84 5.71
C TYR A 29 1.25 0.63 5.84
N THR A 30 0.75 -0.61 5.83
CA THR A 30 -0.70 -0.88 5.86
C THR A 30 -1.30 -0.74 7.26
N ASP A 31 -0.63 -1.30 8.27
CA ASP A 31 -1.20 -1.49 9.61
C ASP A 31 -0.55 -0.61 10.67
N GLY A 32 0.54 0.10 10.33
CA GLY A 32 1.29 0.92 11.28
C GLY A 32 2.05 0.10 12.33
N LYS A 33 2.19 -1.21 12.13
CA LYS A 33 2.77 -2.14 13.11
C LYS A 33 4.11 -2.68 12.65
N PHE A 34 5.02 -2.82 13.60
CA PHE A 34 6.27 -3.54 13.42
C PHE A 34 6.30 -4.76 14.34
N ASN A 35 6.61 -5.93 13.77
CA ASN A 35 6.86 -7.14 14.54
C ASN A 35 8.37 -7.42 14.55
N SER A 36 8.98 -7.40 15.72
CA SER A 36 10.41 -7.67 15.91
C SER A 36 10.77 -9.15 15.77
N LYS A 37 9.79 -10.06 15.86
CA LYS A 37 10.01 -11.48 15.58
C LYS A 37 10.03 -11.70 14.08
N PHE A 38 11.13 -12.26 13.59
CA PHE A 38 11.23 -12.67 12.19
C PHE A 38 10.26 -13.83 11.93
N ILE A 39 9.23 -13.55 11.14
CA ILE A 39 8.32 -14.56 10.59
C ILE A 39 8.59 -14.60 9.10
N THR A 40 9.17 -15.70 8.62
CA THR A 40 9.45 -15.86 7.19
C THR A 40 8.13 -15.89 6.42
N THR A 41 8.10 -15.23 5.26
CA THR A 41 6.94 -15.30 4.36
C THR A 41 6.95 -16.64 3.65
N VAL A 42 5.87 -17.40 3.80
CA VAL A 42 5.69 -18.67 3.10
C VAL A 42 4.97 -18.39 1.79
N GLY A 43 5.69 -18.49 0.66
CA GLY A 43 5.12 -18.21 -0.66
C GLY A 43 4.94 -16.71 -0.92
N ILE A 44 3.70 -16.26 -1.02
CA ILE A 44 3.31 -14.86 -1.30
C ILE A 44 2.37 -14.35 -0.21
N ASP A 45 2.53 -13.09 0.16
CA ASP A 45 1.64 -12.38 1.09
C ASP A 45 1.10 -11.14 0.37
N PHE A 46 -0.17 -10.82 0.61
CA PHE A 46 -0.87 -9.70 0.00
C PHE A 46 -1.39 -8.77 1.10
N ARG A 47 -1.15 -7.47 0.95
CA ARG A 47 -1.60 -6.46 1.91
C ARG A 47 -2.24 -5.31 1.17
N GLU A 48 -3.36 -4.86 1.69
CA GLU A 48 -4.17 -3.84 1.03
C GLU A 48 -4.25 -2.58 1.89
N LYS A 49 -4.25 -1.43 1.23
CA LYS A 49 -4.45 -0.14 1.90
C LYS A 49 -5.24 0.81 1.02
N ARG A 50 -6.29 1.40 1.58
CA ARG A 50 -7.06 2.47 0.92
C ARG A 50 -6.47 3.82 1.28
N VAL A 51 -6.19 4.64 0.28
CA VAL A 51 -5.62 5.98 0.44
C VAL A 51 -6.36 6.99 -0.45
N VAL A 52 -6.33 8.27 -0.09
CA VAL A 52 -6.83 9.34 -0.94
C VAL A 52 -5.64 10.15 -1.43
N TYR A 53 -5.37 10.09 -2.73
CA TYR A 53 -4.32 10.88 -3.36
C TYR A 53 -4.87 12.23 -3.80
N ARG A 54 -4.13 13.30 -3.51
CA ARG A 54 -4.44 14.66 -3.97
C ARG A 54 -3.23 15.18 -4.71
N ALA A 55 -3.38 15.41 -6.02
CA ALA A 55 -2.32 16.02 -6.81
C ALA A 55 -2.26 17.52 -6.51
N ASN A 56 -1.06 18.06 -6.32
CA ASN A 56 -0.86 19.50 -6.30
C ASN A 56 -0.68 19.96 -7.75
N GLY A 57 -1.57 20.82 -8.22
CA GLY A 57 -1.42 21.46 -9.52
C GLY A 57 -0.19 22.39 -9.53
N PRO A 58 0.39 22.66 -10.71
CA PRO A 58 1.52 23.58 -10.85
C PRO A 58 1.21 25.00 -10.32
N ASP A 59 -0.07 25.39 -10.28
CA ASP A 59 -0.54 26.69 -9.79
C ASP A 59 -0.88 26.69 -8.28
N GLY A 60 -0.50 25.63 -7.54
CA GLY A 60 -0.84 25.48 -6.12
C GLY A 60 -2.30 25.09 -5.85
N ALA A 61 -3.10 24.93 -6.90
CA ALA A 61 -4.47 24.41 -6.79
C ALA A 61 -4.45 22.94 -6.34
N ILE A 62 -5.21 22.61 -5.30
CA ILE A 62 -5.37 21.23 -4.83
C ILE A 62 -6.34 20.52 -5.79
N GLY A 63 -5.83 19.52 -6.51
CA GLY A 63 -6.64 18.70 -7.40
C GLY A 63 -7.68 17.86 -6.65
N ARG A 64 -8.69 17.36 -7.37
CA ARG A 64 -9.71 16.47 -6.81
C ARG A 64 -9.05 15.26 -6.12
N GLY A 65 -9.54 14.93 -4.92
CA GLY A 65 -9.12 13.72 -4.21
C GLY A 65 -9.53 12.47 -4.98
N GLN A 66 -8.54 11.61 -5.26
CA GLN A 66 -8.71 10.33 -5.94
C GLN A 66 -8.59 9.22 -4.90
N ARG A 67 -9.61 8.38 -4.80
CA ARG A 67 -9.63 7.21 -3.91
C ARG A 67 -8.83 6.09 -4.58
N ILE A 68 -7.77 5.64 -3.94
CA ILE A 68 -6.89 4.60 -4.45
C ILE A 68 -6.94 3.40 -3.52
N HIS A 69 -7.15 2.22 -4.09
CA HIS A 69 -6.97 0.94 -3.41
C HIS A 69 -5.60 0.39 -3.81
N LEU A 70 -4.72 0.21 -2.83
CA LEU A 70 -3.40 -0.38 -3.01
C LEU A 70 -3.47 -1.87 -2.69
N GLN A 71 -2.83 -2.70 -3.52
CA GLN A 71 -2.73 -4.15 -3.38
C GLN A 71 -1.31 -4.64 -3.64
#